data_AF-A0A2N2DYI1-F1
#
_entry.id   AF-A0A2N2DYI1-F1
#
_cell.length_a   1.000
_cell.length_b   1.000
_cell.length_c   1.000
_cell.angle_alpha   90.00
_cell.angle_beta   90.00
_cell.angle_gamma   90.00
#
_symmetry.space_group_name_H-M   'P 1'
#
loop_
_entity.id
_entity.type
_entity.pdbx_description
1 polymer ?
#
loop_
_entity_poly.entity_id
_entity_poly.type
_entity_poly.pdbx_seq_one_letter_code
_entity_poly.pdbx_strand_id
1 'polypeptide(L)'
;MNPTPFSIWMRSNLKDAFSGLITQDLDFIITRPDNHYFIVEEKILSRARTGPAQAVVYKLLDDILSIDDFFEGCHKLTVENDRVLFVNQTEQREINEFIINPRKNYRNQYNQTWFEKVIYFNLEYLWNCQGAPYIKKTEREHTFERNSNLNPLLRKKNISFVSIDWLFLNYCTGNFAILFERNVPDNNTIERIVANFERHNGLSRKAKNPKSGAQYQFLGIYEIGYNENLTEFTINGHKIDYRRAVSVLNLDNDSIKSYR
;
A
#
# COMPACT_ATOMS: atom_id res chain seq x y z
N MET A 1 9.33 -2.82 12.02
CA MET A 1 9.63 -1.52 12.64
C MET A 1 8.48 -1.20 13.56
N ASN A 2 8.73 -0.60 14.72
CA ASN A 2 7.62 -0.17 15.59
C ASN A 2 6.88 0.99 14.89
N PRO A 3 5.54 1.03 14.93
CA PRO A 3 4.79 2.12 14.33
C PRO A 3 5.11 3.44 15.05
N THR A 4 5.18 4.54 14.31
CA THR A 4 5.43 5.86 14.90
C THR A 4 4.16 6.38 15.60
N PRO A 5 4.24 7.45 16.42
CA PRO A 5 3.05 8.13 16.93
C PRO A 5 2.09 8.56 15.83
N PHE A 6 2.62 9.04 14.69
CA PHE A 6 1.82 9.43 13.53
C PHE A 6 1.14 8.21 12.90
N SER A 7 1.85 7.10 12.69
CA SER A 7 1.24 5.90 12.12
C SER A 7 0.10 5.37 13.01
N ILE A 8 0.29 5.38 14.33
CA ILE A 8 -0.75 4.97 15.30
C ILE A 8 -1.96 5.91 15.21
N TRP A 9 -1.72 7.22 15.08
CA TRP A 9 -2.78 8.21 14.95
C TRP A 9 -3.56 8.06 13.64
N MET A 10 -2.88 7.90 12.50
CA MET A 10 -3.51 7.64 11.21
C MET A 10 -4.44 6.43 11.30
N ARG A 11 -3.90 5.26 11.66
CA ARG A 11 -4.69 4.00 11.75
C ARG A 11 -5.89 4.09 12.70
N SER A 12 -5.80 4.93 13.73
CA SER A 12 -6.89 5.13 14.71
C SER A 12 -8.01 6.03 14.21
N ASN A 13 -7.71 6.93 13.28
CA ASN A 13 -8.59 8.02 12.87
C ASN A 13 -8.91 8.00 11.36
N LEU A 14 -8.38 7.04 10.60
CA LEU A 14 -8.63 6.91 9.17
C LEU A 14 -10.13 6.80 8.88
N LYS A 15 -10.59 7.67 7.98
CA LYS A 15 -11.93 7.64 7.45
C LYS A 15 -12.16 6.38 6.62
N ASP A 16 -13.37 5.85 6.68
CA ASP A 16 -13.76 4.61 5.99
C ASP A 16 -13.19 4.55 4.56
N ALA A 17 -12.43 3.51 4.24
CA ALA A 17 -11.81 3.33 2.93
C ALA A 17 -12.85 3.26 1.78
N PHE A 18 -14.12 2.95 2.10
CA PHE A 18 -15.23 2.99 1.14
C PHE A 18 -15.82 4.39 0.91
N SER A 19 -15.37 5.41 1.65
CA SER A 19 -15.90 6.78 1.61
C SER A 19 -15.03 7.79 0.85
N GLY A 20 -14.12 7.31 0.00
CA GLY A 20 -13.55 8.10 -1.10
C GLY A 20 -12.04 8.35 -1.03
N LEU A 21 -11.40 8.19 0.13
CA LEU A 21 -9.94 8.14 0.22
C LEU A 21 -9.54 6.77 0.77
N ILE A 22 -8.75 6.04 0.00
CA ILE A 22 -8.07 4.83 0.47
C ILE A 22 -6.70 5.25 0.94
N THR A 23 -6.35 4.87 2.16
CA THR A 23 -5.01 5.03 2.71
C THR A 23 -4.44 3.65 2.98
N GLN A 24 -3.24 3.39 2.46
CA GLN A 24 -2.62 2.07 2.53
C GLN A 24 -1.11 2.22 2.74
N ASP A 25 -0.57 1.53 3.73
CA ASP A 25 0.87 1.30 3.87
C ASP A 25 1.32 0.16 2.93
N LEU A 26 2.56 0.23 2.43
CA LEU A 26 3.14 -0.85 1.63
C LEU A 26 4.27 -1.50 2.43
N ASP A 27 4.02 -2.73 2.90
CA ASP A 27 4.89 -3.40 3.86
C ASP A 27 6.33 -3.53 3.35
N PHE A 28 6.51 -4.06 2.14
CA PHE A 28 7.83 -4.22 1.54
C PHE A 28 7.84 -4.02 0.03
N ILE A 29 8.87 -3.32 -0.43
CA ILE A 29 9.35 -3.32 -1.81
C ILE A 29 10.68 -4.05 -1.77
N ILE A 30 10.70 -5.27 -2.29
CA ILE A 30 11.89 -6.13 -2.27
C ILE A 30 12.65 -5.94 -3.57
N THR A 31 13.95 -5.68 -3.48
CA THR A 31 14.85 -5.54 -4.63
C THR A 31 15.82 -6.71 -4.67
N ARG A 32 15.88 -7.37 -5.83
CA ARG A 32 16.79 -8.47 -6.12
C ARG A 32 18.17 -7.95 -6.52
N PRO A 33 19.23 -8.77 -6.44
CA PRO A 33 20.58 -8.38 -6.87
C PRO A 33 20.70 -7.96 -8.34
N ASP A 34 19.79 -8.41 -9.21
CA ASP A 34 19.71 -8.06 -10.62
C ASP A 34 18.82 -6.83 -10.90
N ASN A 35 18.49 -6.06 -9.86
CA ASN A 35 17.64 -4.85 -9.90
C ASN A 35 16.16 -5.11 -10.23
N HIS A 36 15.74 -6.35 -10.39
CA HIS A 36 14.31 -6.68 -10.43
C HIS A 36 13.69 -6.43 -9.06
N TYR A 37 12.41 -6.02 -9.03
CA TYR A 37 11.74 -5.68 -7.79
C TYR A 37 10.27 -6.09 -7.80
N PHE A 38 9.71 -6.31 -6.61
CA PHE A 38 8.29 -6.59 -6.43
C PHE A 38 7.80 -6.02 -5.11
N ILE A 39 6.48 -5.84 -5.03
CA ILE A 39 5.82 -5.29 -3.84
C ILE A 39 5.18 -6.44 -3.09
N VAL A 40 5.27 -6.41 -1.77
CA VAL A 40 4.72 -7.42 -0.87
C VAL A 40 3.80 -6.76 0.13
N GLU A 41 2.61 -7.35 0.25
CA GLU A 41 1.78 -7.28 1.44
C GLU A 41 2.12 -8.45 2.37
N GLU A 42 2.55 -8.16 3.59
CA GLU A 42 2.71 -9.18 4.62
C GLU A 42 1.37 -9.50 5.29
N LYS A 43 1.07 -10.79 5.38
CA LYS A 43 -0.03 -11.32 6.18
C LYS A 43 0.53 -12.21 7.28
N ILE A 44 0.17 -11.94 8.53
CA ILE A 44 0.58 -12.77 9.68
C ILE A 44 -0.01 -14.18 9.60
N LEU A 45 -1.21 -14.32 9.05
CA LEU A 45 -1.90 -15.60 8.90
C LEU A 45 -2.16 -15.88 7.42
N SER A 46 -1.95 -17.13 7.02
CA SER A 46 -2.17 -17.63 5.65
C SER A 46 -3.61 -17.46 5.18
N ARG A 47 -4.58 -17.33 6.10
CA ARG A 47 -6.00 -17.11 5.83
C ARG A 47 -6.50 -15.67 6.10
N ALA A 48 -5.59 -14.74 6.41
CA ALA A 48 -5.97 -13.36 6.68
C ALA A 48 -6.68 -12.73 5.47
N ARG A 49 -7.87 -12.16 5.67
CA ARG A 49 -8.60 -11.53 4.57
C ARG A 49 -7.89 -10.26 4.10
N THR A 50 -8.12 -9.91 2.84
CA THR A 50 -7.70 -8.63 2.27
C THR A 50 -8.94 -7.84 1.93
N GLY A 51 -9.03 -6.61 2.41
CA GLY A 51 -10.13 -5.72 2.09
C GLY A 51 -10.11 -5.33 0.60
N PRO A 52 -11.26 -5.02 0.00
CA PRO A 52 -11.31 -4.64 -1.41
C PRO A 52 -10.66 -3.27 -1.69
N ALA A 53 -10.65 -2.34 -0.71
CA ALA A 53 -9.92 -1.08 -0.84
C ALA A 53 -8.40 -1.31 -1.00
N GLN A 54 -7.83 -2.16 -0.14
CA GLN A 54 -6.44 -2.59 -0.25
C GLN A 54 -6.17 -3.26 -1.61
N ALA A 55 -7.05 -4.16 -2.06
CA ALA A 55 -6.91 -4.79 -3.38
C ALA A 55 -6.92 -3.79 -4.54
N VAL A 56 -7.70 -2.70 -4.45
CA VAL A 56 -7.71 -1.61 -5.46
C VAL A 56 -6.36 -0.90 -5.51
N VAL A 57 -5.69 -0.67 -4.38
CA VAL A 57 -4.34 -0.09 -4.34
C VAL A 57 -3.33 -1.01 -5.02
N TYR A 58 -3.35 -2.31 -4.70
CA TYR A 58 -2.45 -3.26 -5.35
C TYR A 58 -2.72 -3.42 -6.85
N LYS A 59 -3.98 -3.28 -7.29
CA LYS A 59 -4.30 -3.22 -8.73
C LYS A 59 -3.74 -1.95 -9.38
N LEU A 60 -3.85 -0.79 -8.72
CA LEU A 60 -3.25 0.46 -9.20
C LEU A 60 -1.75 0.28 -9.39
N LEU A 61 -1.06 -0.26 -8.38
CA LEU A 61 0.38 -0.49 -8.41
C LEU A 61 0.76 -1.43 -9.55
N ASP A 62 0.08 -2.56 -9.69
CA ASP A 62 0.36 -3.53 -10.75
C ASP A 62 0.09 -2.96 -12.16
N ASP A 63 -1.06 -2.32 -12.37
CA ASP A 63 -1.45 -1.76 -13.67
C ASP A 63 -0.48 -0.66 -14.12
N ILE A 64 0.06 0.15 -13.19
CA ILE A 64 0.99 1.22 -13.55
C ILE A 64 2.42 0.72 -13.68
N LEU A 65 2.91 -0.10 -12.73
CA LEU A 65 4.32 -0.53 -12.69
C LEU A 65 4.63 -1.65 -13.68
N SER A 66 3.62 -2.35 -14.23
CA SER A 66 3.82 -3.37 -15.27
C SER A 66 4.41 -2.84 -16.58
N ILE A 67 4.53 -1.51 -16.75
CA ILE A 67 5.28 -0.93 -17.87
C ILE A 67 6.80 -1.07 -17.71
N ASP A 68 7.27 -1.37 -16.50
CA ASP A 68 8.68 -1.57 -16.18
C ASP A 68 9.03 -3.06 -16.26
N ASP A 69 9.95 -3.41 -17.16
CA ASP A 69 10.40 -4.79 -17.35
C ASP A 69 11.07 -5.38 -16.09
N PHE A 70 11.54 -4.54 -15.17
CA PHE A 70 12.13 -4.96 -13.89
C PHE A 70 11.09 -5.24 -12.81
N PHE A 71 9.82 -4.86 -13.00
CA PHE A 71 8.76 -5.06 -12.03
C PHE A 71 8.17 -6.48 -12.10
N GLU A 72 8.17 -7.19 -10.99
CA GLU A 72 7.79 -8.61 -10.89
C GLU A 72 6.43 -8.85 -10.23
N GLY A 73 5.62 -7.80 -10.08
CA GLY A 73 4.23 -7.86 -9.59
C GLY A 73 4.06 -7.56 -8.09
N CYS A 74 2.81 -7.66 -7.64
CA CYS A 74 2.43 -7.48 -6.24
C CYS A 74 1.99 -8.79 -5.57
N HIS A 75 2.63 -9.18 -4.46
CA HIS A 75 2.41 -10.48 -3.81
C HIS A 75 1.89 -10.34 -2.38
N LYS A 76 1.15 -11.33 -1.89
CA LYS A 76 0.89 -11.51 -0.45
C LYS A 76 1.80 -12.59 0.11
N LEU A 77 2.48 -12.32 1.21
CA LEU A 77 3.37 -13.29 1.86
C LEU A 77 2.97 -13.52 3.31
N THR A 78 2.91 -14.79 3.71
CA THR A 78 2.91 -15.19 5.12
C THR A 78 4.15 -16.02 5.41
N VAL A 79 4.90 -15.65 6.44
CA VAL A 79 6.02 -16.47 6.92
C VAL A 79 5.47 -17.63 7.74
N GLU A 80 5.64 -18.85 7.25
CA GLU A 80 5.30 -20.07 8.00
C GLU A 80 6.46 -20.49 8.90
N ASN A 81 7.70 -20.33 8.42
CA ASN A 81 8.93 -20.52 9.18
C ASN A 81 10.12 -19.83 8.46
N ASP A 82 11.33 -19.98 9.01
CA ASP A 82 12.58 -19.41 8.47
C ASP A 82 12.95 -19.82 7.03
N ARG A 83 12.23 -20.77 6.42
CA ARG A 83 12.49 -21.25 5.06
C ARG A 83 11.27 -21.14 4.16
N VAL A 84 10.06 -21.24 4.69
CA VAL A 84 8.84 -21.39 3.90
C VAL A 84 7.95 -20.16 4.02
N LEU A 85 7.49 -19.70 2.87
CA LEU A 85 6.47 -18.67 2.71
C LEU A 85 5.19 -19.31 2.18
N PHE A 86 4.04 -18.82 2.62
CA PHE A 86 2.77 -19.01 1.94
C PHE A 86 2.52 -17.81 1.02
N VAL A 87 2.57 -18.04 -0.29
CA VAL A 87 2.54 -17.02 -1.34
C VAL A 87 1.13 -16.87 -1.90
N ASN A 88 0.66 -15.63 -2.01
CA ASN A 88 -0.65 -15.23 -2.54
C ASN A 88 -1.84 -15.95 -1.89
N GLN A 89 -1.61 -16.55 -0.73
CA GLN A 89 -2.53 -17.43 -0.01
C GLN A 89 -2.96 -18.67 -0.79
N THR A 90 -2.12 -19.14 -1.72
CA THR A 90 -2.43 -20.26 -2.62
C THR A 90 -1.45 -21.42 -2.50
N GLU A 91 -0.18 -21.16 -2.26
CA GLU A 91 0.85 -22.21 -2.24
C GLU A 91 1.97 -21.91 -1.26
N GLN A 92 2.65 -22.95 -0.80
CA GLN A 92 3.88 -22.84 -0.03
C GLN A 92 5.10 -22.87 -0.95
N ARG A 93 6.10 -22.04 -0.64
CA ARG A 93 7.38 -22.01 -1.36
C ARG A 93 8.53 -21.76 -0.42
N GLU A 94 9.70 -22.25 -0.80
CA GLU A 94 10.92 -21.79 -0.14
C GLU A 94 11.17 -20.31 -0.47
N ILE A 95 11.56 -19.54 0.53
CA ILE A 95 11.84 -18.12 0.38
C ILE A 95 12.88 -17.85 -0.70
N ASN A 96 13.99 -18.59 -0.73
CA ASN A 96 15.03 -18.36 -1.73
C ASN A 96 14.50 -18.61 -3.16
N GLU A 97 13.68 -19.64 -3.34
CA GLU A 97 13.02 -19.93 -4.63
C GLU A 97 12.10 -18.77 -5.03
N PHE A 98 11.27 -18.29 -4.09
CA PHE A 98 10.35 -17.19 -4.34
C PHE A 98 11.08 -15.88 -4.68
N ILE A 99 12.15 -15.52 -3.96
CA ILE A 99 12.92 -14.29 -4.24
C ILE A 99 13.54 -14.33 -5.65
N ILE A 100 14.02 -15.50 -6.10
CA ILE A 100 14.61 -15.66 -7.44
C ILE A 100 13.54 -15.63 -8.54
N ASN A 101 12.37 -16.23 -8.28
CA ASN A 101 11.29 -16.32 -9.26
C ASN A 101 9.91 -16.00 -8.66
N PRO A 102 9.66 -14.71 -8.34
CA PRO A 102 8.39 -14.28 -7.75
C PRO A 102 7.22 -14.44 -8.73
N ARG A 103 7.46 -14.40 -10.05
CA ARG A 103 6.42 -14.49 -11.08
C ARG A 103 5.84 -15.88 -11.30
N LYS A 104 6.54 -16.95 -10.88
CA LYS A 104 6.01 -18.31 -11.02
C LYS A 104 4.65 -18.38 -10.31
N ASN A 105 3.59 -18.76 -11.03
CA ASN A 105 2.19 -18.77 -10.57
C ASN A 105 1.67 -17.43 -10.01
N TYR A 106 2.20 -16.30 -10.49
CA TYR A 106 1.69 -14.98 -10.12
C TYR A 106 0.19 -14.83 -10.40
N ARG A 107 -0.24 -15.41 -11.52
CA ARG A 107 -1.64 -15.52 -11.92
C ARG A 107 -2.15 -16.93 -11.66
N ASN A 108 -3.42 -17.02 -11.26
CA ASN A 108 -4.11 -18.29 -11.06
C ASN A 108 -4.54 -18.95 -12.39
N GLN A 109 -5.22 -20.09 -12.32
CA GLN A 109 -5.73 -20.82 -13.50
C GLN A 109 -6.72 -20.03 -14.37
N TYR A 110 -7.31 -18.95 -13.85
CA TYR A 110 -8.19 -18.03 -14.58
C TYR A 110 -7.43 -16.81 -15.11
N ASN A 111 -6.09 -16.84 -15.09
CA ASN A 111 -5.21 -15.73 -15.45
C ASN A 111 -5.41 -14.46 -14.60
N GLN A 112 -5.83 -14.62 -13.34
CA GLN A 112 -6.08 -13.51 -12.42
C GLN A 112 -5.03 -13.44 -11.32
N THR A 113 -4.63 -12.23 -10.94
CA THR A 113 -3.86 -11.98 -9.72
C THR A 113 -4.74 -12.10 -8.47
N TRP A 114 -4.13 -12.12 -7.29
CA TRP A 114 -4.89 -12.23 -6.04
C TRP A 114 -5.82 -11.03 -5.80
N PHE A 115 -5.41 -9.81 -6.18
CA PHE A 115 -6.22 -8.61 -5.99
C PHE A 115 -7.34 -8.49 -7.03
N GLU A 116 -7.12 -8.95 -8.26
CA GLU A 116 -8.18 -9.04 -9.28
C GLU A 116 -9.32 -9.95 -8.82
N LYS A 117 -8.98 -11.09 -8.21
CA LYS A 117 -9.97 -11.99 -7.60
C LYS A 117 -10.77 -11.29 -6.49
N VAL A 118 -10.10 -10.57 -5.59
CA VAL A 118 -10.79 -9.84 -4.50
C VAL A 118 -11.72 -8.76 -5.08
N ILE A 119 -11.24 -7.98 -6.05
CA ILE A 119 -12.05 -6.93 -6.70
C ILE A 119 -13.26 -7.55 -7.39
N TYR A 120 -13.08 -8.64 -8.15
CA TYR A 120 -14.16 -9.31 -8.86
C TYR A 120 -15.33 -9.68 -7.93
N PHE A 121 -15.05 -10.32 -6.79
CA PHE A 121 -16.09 -10.72 -5.84
C PHE A 121 -16.69 -9.56 -5.03
N ASN A 122 -16.04 -8.41 -4.99
CA ASN A 122 -16.50 -7.26 -4.21
C ASN A 122 -16.96 -6.08 -5.08
N LEU A 123 -16.96 -6.23 -6.41
CA LEU A 123 -17.13 -5.11 -7.33
C LEU A 123 -18.49 -4.42 -7.15
N GLU A 124 -19.54 -5.17 -6.88
CA GLU A 124 -20.89 -4.62 -6.66
C GLU A 124 -20.98 -3.76 -5.38
N TYR A 125 -20.18 -4.09 -4.36
CA TYR A 125 -20.16 -3.41 -3.06
C TYR A 125 -19.20 -2.22 -3.00
N LEU A 126 -18.30 -2.09 -3.98
CA LEU A 126 -17.42 -0.94 -4.11
C LEU A 126 -18.24 0.32 -4.45
N TRP A 127 -17.93 1.45 -3.81
CA TRP A 127 -18.62 2.71 -4.07
C TRP A 127 -18.31 3.21 -5.48
N ASN A 128 -19.33 3.60 -6.23
CA ASN A 128 -19.19 4.13 -7.59
C ASN A 128 -19.07 5.66 -7.62
N CYS A 129 -18.87 6.32 -6.47
CA CYS A 129 -18.81 7.77 -6.33
C CYS A 129 -20.12 8.51 -6.68
N GLN A 130 -21.24 7.79 -6.70
CA GLN A 130 -22.57 8.37 -6.84
C GLN A 130 -23.33 8.21 -5.53
N GLY A 131 -23.96 9.29 -5.07
CA GLY A 131 -24.68 9.30 -3.79
C GLY A 131 -23.77 9.00 -2.59
N ALA A 132 -24.38 8.53 -1.50
CA ALA A 132 -23.64 8.09 -0.32
C ALA A 132 -23.07 6.67 -0.53
N PRO A 133 -21.90 6.34 0.05
CA PRO A 133 -21.37 4.99 0.01
C PRO A 133 -22.36 3.99 0.66
N TYR A 134 -22.57 2.85 -0.01
CA TYR A 134 -23.55 1.83 0.39
C TYR A 134 -23.23 1.18 1.75
N ILE A 135 -21.95 1.10 2.10
CA ILE A 135 -21.46 0.42 3.29
C ILE A 135 -20.65 1.44 4.09
N LYS A 136 -21.02 1.60 5.37
CA LYS A 136 -20.17 2.23 6.38
C LYS A 136 -19.37 1.13 7.05
N LYS A 137 -18.16 0.85 6.57
CA LYS A 137 -17.23 -0.09 7.19
C LYS A 137 -15.86 0.58 7.36
N THR A 138 -15.75 1.39 8.40
CA THR A 138 -14.49 1.51 9.14
C THR A 138 -14.24 0.19 9.86
N GLU A 139 -13.80 -0.84 9.13
CA GLU A 139 -13.08 -1.91 9.82
C GLU A 139 -11.85 -1.25 10.41
N ARG A 140 -11.85 -1.08 11.74
CA ARG A 140 -10.74 -0.49 12.48
C ARG A 140 -9.49 -1.27 12.08
N GLU A 141 -8.47 -0.58 11.57
CA GLU A 141 -7.28 -1.25 11.10
C GLU A 141 -6.61 -1.96 12.27
N HIS A 142 -6.71 -3.28 12.37
CA HIS A 142 -6.21 -4.06 13.51
C HIS A 142 -4.67 -4.22 13.51
N THR A 143 -3.95 -3.25 12.93
CA THR A 143 -2.51 -3.27 12.62
C THR A 143 -1.65 -2.65 13.74
N PHE A 144 -2.26 -2.20 14.84
CA PHE A 144 -1.61 -1.47 15.94
C PHE A 144 -0.44 -2.19 16.63
N GLU A 145 -0.33 -3.53 16.52
CA GLU A 145 0.65 -4.34 17.27
C GLU A 145 1.38 -5.41 16.42
N ARG A 146 1.45 -5.27 15.09
CA ARG A 146 1.94 -6.38 14.27
C ARG A 146 3.44 -6.29 14.03
N ASN A 147 4.21 -7.01 14.85
CA ASN A 147 5.60 -7.30 14.53
C ASN A 147 5.66 -8.11 13.23
N SER A 148 6.36 -7.56 12.23
CA SER A 148 6.64 -8.25 10.97
C SER A 148 7.45 -9.52 11.21
N ASN A 149 6.98 -10.65 10.68
CA ASN A 149 7.72 -11.91 10.63
C ASN A 149 8.69 -11.94 9.43
N LEU A 150 8.36 -11.20 8.36
CA LEU A 150 9.16 -11.15 7.14
C LEU A 150 10.42 -10.29 7.29
N ASN A 151 10.35 -9.14 7.96
CA ASN A 151 11.49 -8.22 8.12
C ASN A 151 12.73 -8.89 8.77
N PRO A 152 12.64 -9.61 9.90
CA PRO A 152 13.79 -10.32 10.46
C PRO A 152 14.38 -11.34 9.48
N LEU A 153 13.53 -12.03 8.72
CA LEU A 153 13.94 -13.05 7.76
C LEU A 153 14.66 -12.45 6.55
N LEU A 154 14.16 -11.34 5.99
CA LEU A 154 14.81 -10.61 4.91
C LEU A 154 16.19 -10.10 5.34
N ARG A 155 16.30 -9.53 6.55
CA ARG A 155 17.59 -9.08 7.12
C ARG A 155 18.57 -10.22 7.31
N LYS A 156 18.13 -11.34 7.89
CA LYS A 156 18.96 -12.55 8.09
C LYS A 156 19.53 -13.08 6.77
N LYS A 157 18.80 -12.91 5.66
CA LYS A 157 19.19 -13.36 4.32
C LYS A 157 19.86 -12.28 3.48
N ASN A 158 20.11 -11.09 4.04
CA ASN A 158 20.68 -9.96 3.34
C ASN A 158 19.91 -9.58 2.04
N ILE A 159 18.59 -9.67 2.10
CA ILE A 159 17.70 -9.27 1.00
C ILE A 159 17.41 -7.78 1.15
N SER A 160 17.59 -7.00 0.09
CA SER A 160 17.31 -5.56 0.08
C SER A 160 15.81 -5.29 0.04
N PHE A 161 15.33 -4.43 0.92
CA PHE A 161 13.95 -3.98 0.94
C PHE A 161 13.82 -2.56 1.46
N VAL A 162 12.76 -1.89 1.04
CA VAL A 162 12.29 -0.59 1.55
C VAL A 162 10.78 -0.63 1.74
N SER A 163 10.21 0.32 2.47
CA SER A 163 8.77 0.46 2.64
C SER A 163 8.30 1.83 2.17
N ILE A 164 7.06 1.93 1.73
CA ILE A 164 6.36 3.21 1.58
C ILE A 164 5.43 3.35 2.77
N ASP A 165 5.59 4.42 3.53
CA ASP A 165 4.82 4.61 4.77
C ASP A 165 3.33 4.73 4.45
N TRP A 166 2.96 5.55 3.46
CA TRP A 166 1.57 5.72 3.04
C TRP A 166 1.41 5.97 1.53
N LEU A 167 0.41 5.31 0.95
CA LEU A 167 -0.18 5.65 -0.34
C LEU A 167 -1.62 6.11 -0.10
N PHE A 168 -1.92 7.31 -0.57
CA PHE A 168 -3.25 7.89 -0.56
C PHE A 168 -3.85 7.82 -1.95
N LEU A 169 -5.04 7.25 -2.09
CA LEU A 169 -5.78 7.18 -3.35
C LEU A 169 -7.17 7.77 -3.16
N ASN A 170 -7.47 8.87 -3.85
CA ASN A 170 -8.81 9.37 -3.97
C ASN A 170 -9.58 8.52 -5.00
N TYR A 171 -10.52 7.71 -4.51
CA TYR A 171 -11.24 6.72 -5.28
C TYR A 171 -12.02 7.31 -6.47
N CYS A 172 -12.54 8.52 -6.29
CA CYS A 172 -13.47 9.15 -7.23
C CYS A 172 -12.77 9.96 -8.31
N THR A 173 -11.65 10.61 -7.95
CA THR A 173 -10.87 11.39 -8.90
C THR A 173 -9.76 10.58 -9.55
N GLY A 174 -9.34 9.48 -8.93
CA GLY A 174 -8.18 8.68 -9.35
C GLY A 174 -6.84 9.30 -8.95
N ASN A 175 -6.84 10.46 -8.29
CA ASN A 175 -5.62 11.10 -7.81
C ASN A 175 -4.99 10.27 -6.70
N PHE A 176 -3.69 10.04 -6.78
CA PHE A 176 -2.96 9.36 -5.73
C PHE A 176 -1.60 10.01 -5.44
N ALA A 177 -1.14 9.85 -4.21
CA ALA A 177 0.11 10.41 -3.72
C ALA A 177 0.80 9.44 -2.77
N ILE A 178 2.13 9.55 -2.69
CA ILE A 178 2.92 8.87 -1.67
C ILE A 178 3.26 9.86 -0.57
N LEU A 179 3.22 9.40 0.67
CA LEU A 179 3.61 10.17 1.83
C LEU A 179 4.58 9.38 2.70
N PHE A 180 5.70 10.00 3.04
CA PHE A 180 6.70 9.48 3.96
C PHE A 180 6.65 10.25 5.28
N GLU A 181 6.79 9.53 6.39
CA GLU A 181 6.84 10.12 7.74
C GLU A 181 8.22 10.67 8.13
N ARG A 182 9.14 10.64 7.17
CA ARG A 182 10.55 11.02 7.26
C ARG A 182 11.05 11.37 5.87
N ASN A 183 12.31 11.80 5.79
CA ASN A 183 13.00 11.99 4.51
C ASN A 183 12.76 10.80 3.56
N VAL A 184 12.42 11.12 2.32
CA VAL A 184 12.30 10.13 1.24
C VAL A 184 13.61 9.34 1.17
N PRO A 185 13.57 8.00 1.23
CA PRO A 185 14.79 7.20 1.16
C PRO A 185 15.52 7.42 -0.16
N ASP A 186 16.82 7.70 -0.10
CA ASP A 186 17.71 7.65 -1.25
C ASP A 186 17.84 6.18 -1.70
N ASN A 187 17.02 5.81 -2.68
CA ASN A 187 16.88 4.43 -3.13
C ASN A 187 16.42 4.38 -4.59
N ASN A 188 17.28 3.83 -5.45
CA ASN A 188 17.04 3.69 -6.89
C ASN A 188 15.70 2.99 -7.24
N THR A 189 15.23 2.04 -6.42
CA THR A 189 13.95 1.35 -6.66
C THR A 189 12.77 2.28 -6.39
N ILE A 190 12.85 3.12 -5.35
CA ILE A 190 11.82 4.16 -5.09
C ILE A 190 11.82 5.18 -6.22
N GLU A 191 12.97 5.70 -6.60
CA GLU A 191 13.09 6.67 -7.71
C GLU A 191 12.52 6.11 -9.02
N ARG A 192 12.79 4.84 -9.32
CA ARG A 192 12.24 4.13 -10.48
C ARG A 192 10.72 3.99 -10.41
N ILE A 193 10.17 3.59 -9.26
CA ILE A 193 8.71 3.50 -9.05
C ILE A 193 8.05 4.86 -9.29
N VAL A 194 8.64 5.93 -8.75
CA VAL A 194 8.15 7.30 -8.90
C VAL A 194 8.21 7.75 -10.36
N ALA A 195 9.33 7.51 -11.05
CA ALA A 195 9.47 7.82 -12.46
C ALA A 195 8.43 7.09 -13.33
N ASN A 196 8.08 5.84 -12.99
CA ASN A 196 7.01 5.11 -13.66
C ASN A 196 5.63 5.72 -13.39
N PHE A 197 5.35 6.18 -12.17
CA PHE A 197 4.11 6.91 -11.87
C PHE A 197 4.01 8.25 -12.60
N GLU A 198 5.11 9.00 -12.69
CA GLU A 198 5.15 10.25 -13.46
C GLU A 198 4.98 10.00 -14.96
N ARG A 199 5.66 8.99 -15.50
CA ARG A 199 5.49 8.57 -16.90
C ARG A 199 4.05 8.16 -17.20
N HIS A 200 3.39 7.48 -16.27
CA HIS A 200 1.99 7.10 -16.40
C HIS A 200 1.07 8.29 -16.66
N ASN A 201 1.33 9.43 -16.01
CA ASN A 201 0.55 10.64 -16.18
C ASN A 201 0.56 11.18 -17.61
N GLY A 202 1.61 10.88 -18.38
CA GLY A 202 1.75 11.27 -19.79
C GLY A 202 1.16 10.27 -20.79
N LEU A 203 0.69 9.09 -20.36
CA LEU A 203 0.16 8.07 -21.25
C LEU A 203 -1.24 8.44 -21.77
N SER A 204 -1.51 8.15 -23.04
CA SER A 204 -2.83 8.33 -23.67
C SER A 204 -3.86 7.36 -23.10
N ARG A 205 -3.44 6.13 -22.79
CA ARG A 205 -4.26 5.10 -22.14
C ARG A 205 -3.77 4.88 -20.72
N LYS A 206 -4.40 5.59 -19.78
CA LYS A 206 -4.14 5.45 -18.34
C LYS A 206 -4.87 4.27 -17.73
N ALA A 207 -4.28 3.74 -16.66
CA ALA A 207 -4.90 2.76 -15.78
C ALA A 207 -6.08 3.44 -15.06
N LYS A 208 -7.06 2.64 -14.66
CA LYS A 208 -8.32 3.16 -14.12
C LYS A 208 -8.72 2.42 -12.86
N ASN A 209 -9.39 3.16 -11.98
CA ASN A 209 -10.12 2.56 -10.88
C ASN A 209 -11.17 1.57 -11.41
N PRO A 210 -11.21 0.33 -10.89
CA PRO A 210 -12.06 -0.73 -11.44
C PRO A 210 -13.57 -0.46 -11.30
N LYS A 211 -13.99 0.39 -10.35
CA LYS A 211 -15.41 0.70 -10.13
C LYS A 211 -15.79 2.09 -10.61
N SER A 212 -15.05 3.13 -10.20
CA SER A 212 -15.37 4.51 -10.58
C SER A 212 -15.00 4.82 -12.03
N GLY A 213 -14.09 4.03 -12.63
CA GLY A 213 -13.56 4.28 -13.97
C GLY A 213 -12.65 5.51 -14.06
N ALA A 214 -12.38 6.18 -12.95
CA ALA A 214 -11.49 7.32 -12.88
C ALA A 214 -10.08 6.92 -13.30
N GLN A 215 -9.44 7.73 -14.15
CA GLN A 215 -8.06 7.51 -14.55
C GLN A 215 -7.13 7.85 -13.40
N TYR A 216 -6.15 6.99 -13.16
CA TYR A 216 -5.17 7.25 -12.12
C TYR A 216 -4.24 8.38 -12.52
N GLN A 217 -3.98 9.27 -11.57
CA GLN A 217 -3.11 10.42 -11.73
C GLN A 217 -2.22 10.57 -10.50
N PHE A 218 -0.92 10.44 -10.69
CA PHE A 218 0.05 10.63 -9.63
C PHE A 218 0.25 12.12 -9.35
N LEU A 219 0.15 12.51 -8.09
CA LEU A 219 0.31 13.90 -7.66
C LEU A 219 1.73 14.21 -7.17
N GLY A 220 2.51 13.19 -6.80
CA GLY A 220 3.86 13.34 -6.30
C GLY A 220 4.10 12.63 -4.97
N ILE A 221 5.30 12.86 -4.44
CA ILE A 221 5.72 12.41 -3.12
C ILE A 221 5.67 13.60 -2.16
N TYR A 222 5.23 13.33 -0.94
CA TYR A 222 5.20 14.30 0.14
C TYR A 222 5.93 13.74 1.36
N GLU A 223 6.63 14.60 2.07
CA GLU A 223 7.18 14.33 3.39
C GLU A 223 6.29 14.99 4.44
N ILE A 224 5.88 14.24 5.45
CA ILE A 224 5.19 14.79 6.62
C ILE A 224 6.16 14.87 7.79
N GLY A 225 6.29 16.06 8.35
CA GLY A 225 6.93 16.27 9.65
C GLY A 225 5.86 16.49 10.71
N TYR A 226 6.12 16.02 11.93
CA TYR A 226 5.23 16.19 13.08
C TYR A 226 6.02 16.20 14.39
N ASN A 227 5.45 16.80 15.43
CA ASN A 227 5.98 16.72 16.79
C ASN A 227 5.36 15.54 17.57
N GLU A 228 5.98 15.12 18.67
CA GLU A 228 5.59 13.90 19.41
C GLU A 228 4.15 13.91 19.92
N ASN A 229 3.60 15.10 20.23
CA ASN A 229 2.23 15.28 20.71
C ASN A 229 1.22 15.55 19.58
N LEU A 230 1.65 15.50 18.30
CA LEU A 230 0.82 15.64 17.11
C LEU A 230 0.00 16.95 17.07
N THR A 231 0.58 18.05 17.55
CA THR A 231 -0.05 19.39 17.52
C THR A 231 0.48 20.28 16.41
N GLU A 232 1.68 19.99 15.89
CA GLU A 232 2.30 20.71 14.78
C GLU A 232 2.62 19.74 13.65
N PHE A 233 2.37 20.16 12.41
CA PHE A 233 2.65 19.37 11.21
C PHE A 233 3.36 20.23 10.16
N THR A 234 4.15 19.56 9.32
CA THR A 234 4.69 20.14 8.09
C THR A 234 4.42 19.20 6.91
N ILE A 235 4.21 19.76 5.73
CA ILE A 235 4.24 19.01 4.46
C ILE A 235 5.36 19.60 3.61
N ASN A 236 6.33 18.78 3.21
CA ASN A 236 7.53 19.21 2.50
C ASN A 236 8.21 20.41 3.20
N GLY A 237 8.30 20.37 4.53
CA GLY A 237 8.87 21.44 5.35
C GLY A 237 7.97 22.66 5.58
N HIS A 238 6.82 22.77 4.91
CA HIS A 238 5.87 23.87 5.12
C HIS A 238 4.91 23.58 6.26
N LYS A 239 4.91 24.44 7.28
CA LYS A 239 3.99 24.31 8.43
C LYS A 239 2.52 24.34 7.98
N ILE A 240 1.74 23.43 8.53
CA ILE A 240 0.27 23.42 8.45
C ILE A 240 -0.30 23.30 9.85
N ASP A 241 -1.46 23.90 10.07
CA ASP A 241 -2.18 23.72 11.33
C ASP A 241 -2.82 22.33 11.43
N TYR A 242 -3.15 21.94 12.67
CA TYR A 242 -3.77 20.65 12.99
C TYR A 242 -5.05 20.37 12.19
N ARG A 243 -5.93 21.36 12.03
CA ARG A 243 -7.21 21.18 11.32
C ARG A 243 -6.98 20.93 9.84
N ARG A 244 -5.99 21.61 9.26
CA ARG A 244 -5.56 21.40 7.88
C ARG A 244 -4.91 20.03 7.71
N ALA A 245 -4.11 19.56 8.66
CA ALA A 245 -3.56 18.20 8.65
C ALA A 245 -4.68 17.14 8.64
N VAL A 246 -5.67 17.26 9.55
CA VAL A 246 -6.85 16.38 9.59
C VAL A 246 -7.61 16.38 8.27
N SER A 247 -7.79 17.56 7.65
CA SER A 247 -8.48 17.67 6.36
C SER A 247 -7.69 17.08 5.19
N VAL A 248 -6.37 17.29 5.14
CA VAL A 248 -5.51 16.79 4.06
C VAL A 248 -5.35 15.28 4.13
N LEU A 249 -5.28 14.73 5.34
CA LEU A 249 -5.15 13.29 5.61
C LEU A 249 -6.50 12.56 5.64
N ASN A 250 -7.61 13.29 5.54
CA ASN A 250 -9.00 12.80 5.52
C ASN A 250 -9.31 11.85 6.67
N LEU A 251 -9.26 12.35 7.90
CA LEU A 251 -9.52 11.58 9.12
C LEU A 251 -10.97 11.78 9.61
N ASP A 252 -11.59 10.71 10.15
CA ASP A 252 -12.99 10.67 10.64
C ASP A 252 -13.18 11.36 12.00
N ASN A 253 -12.14 11.35 12.85
CA ASN A 253 -12.08 12.01 14.14
C ASN A 253 -10.67 12.53 14.44
N ASP A 254 -10.56 13.41 15.43
CA ASP A 254 -9.34 14.11 15.85
C ASP A 254 -8.77 13.57 17.18
N SER A 255 -9.33 12.47 17.69
CA SER A 255 -8.97 11.96 19.02
C SER A 255 -7.60 11.29 19.02
N ILE A 256 -6.61 11.94 19.62
CA ILE A 256 -5.32 11.32 19.94
C ILE A 256 -5.53 10.42 21.16
N LYS A 257 -5.68 9.10 20.94
CA LYS A 257 -5.55 8.13 22.03
C LYS A 257 -4.07 7.90 22.27
N SER A 258 -3.54 8.45 23.36
CA SER A 258 -2.22 8.10 23.86
C SER A 258 -2.23 6.62 24.26
N TYR A 259 -1.58 5.77 23.47
CA TYR A 259 -1.29 4.40 23.86
C TYR A 259 0.10 4.38 24.50
N ARG A 260 0.15 4.02 25.79
CA ARG A 260 1.39 3.68 26.50
C ARG A 260 1.77 2.23 26.19
#